data_AF-C7CFC4-F1
#
_entry.id   AF-C7CFC4-F1
#
_cell.length_a   1.000
_cell.length_b   1.000
_cell.length_c   1.000
_cell.angle_alpha   90.00
_cell.angle_beta   90.00
_cell.angle_gamma   90.00
#
_symmetry.space_group_name_H-M   'P 1'
#
loop_
_entity.id
_entity.type
_entity.pdbx_description
1 polymer ?
#
loop_
_entity_poly.entity_id
_entity_poly.type
_entity_poly.pdbx_seq_one_letter_code
_entity_poly.pdbx_strand_id
1 'polypeptide(L)'
;MTRRDYVRNVWLLENRAWLAVACVVIGILTGPEVTGAWAQVLVWIGAAMAWSAFLTLLRAVTWTPWTDINRGYEPPRMPEMPPGDEPLPSNVTRPGAWWGGHP
;
A
#
# COMPACT_ATOMS: atom_id res chain seq x y z
N MET A 1 4.42 -2.49 9.63
CA MET A 1 4.10 -1.59 8.49
C MET A 1 2.92 -2.20 7.75
N THR A 2 1.90 -1.45 7.32
CA THR A 2 0.77 -2.04 6.57
C THR A 2 1.05 -2.07 5.07
N ARG A 3 0.38 -2.95 4.33
CA ARG A 3 0.48 -3.02 2.86
C ARG A 3 0.18 -1.68 2.19
N ARG A 4 -0.83 -0.99 2.70
CA ARG A 4 -1.26 0.31 2.20
C ARG A 4 -0.16 1.36 2.37
N ASP A 5 0.54 1.33 3.51
CA ASP A 5 1.62 2.27 3.79
C ASP A 5 2.85 2.02 2.93
N TYR A 6 3.20 0.75 2.68
CA TYR A 6 4.29 0.38 1.78
C TYR A 6 4.02 0.84 0.35
N VAL A 7 2.83 0.53 -0.18
CA VAL A 7 2.46 0.92 -1.54
C VAL A 7 2.46 2.45 -1.68
N ARG A 8 1.91 3.17 -0.69
CA ARG A 8 1.78 4.63 -0.75
C ARG A 8 3.09 5.39 -0.57
N ASN A 9 3.92 4.98 0.39
CA ASN A 9 5.08 5.77 0.82
C ASN A 9 6.40 5.29 0.23
N VAL A 10 6.46 4.07 -0.32
CA VAL A 10 7.69 3.51 -0.93
C VAL A 10 7.46 3.28 -2.41
N TRP A 11 6.59 2.32 -2.75
CA TRP A 11 6.46 1.84 -4.13
C TRP A 11 5.93 2.92 -5.09
N LEU A 12 4.88 3.66 -4.72
CA LEU A 12 4.33 4.74 -5.56
C LEU A 12 5.34 5.87 -5.78
N LEU A 13 6.13 6.20 -4.76
CA LEU A 13 7.12 7.27 -4.82
C LEU A 13 8.26 6.93 -5.79
N GLU A 14 8.72 5.69 -5.77
CA GLU A 14 9.74 5.17 -6.70
C GLU A 14 9.21 5.06 -8.14
N ASN A 15 7.94 4.67 -8.32
CA ASN A 15 7.37 4.32 -9.62
C ASN A 15 6.50 5.43 -10.27
N ARG A 16 6.30 6.57 -9.61
CA ARG A 16 5.40 7.66 -10.06
C ARG A 16 5.63 8.11 -11.51
N ALA A 17 6.88 8.21 -11.95
CA ALA A 17 7.21 8.69 -13.29
C ALA A 17 6.81 7.66 -14.36
N TRP A 18 7.10 6.38 -14.13
CA TRP A 18 6.68 5.29 -15.01
C TRP A 18 5.17 5.13 -15.09
N LEU A 19 4.47 5.29 -13.95
CA LEU A 19 3.01 5.29 -13.92
C LEU A 19 2.42 6.44 -14.75
N ALA A 20 2.98 7.64 -14.62
CA ALA A 20 2.56 8.79 -15.41
C ALA A 20 2.76 8.54 -16.92
N VAL A 21 3.93 8.02 -17.31
CA VAL A 21 4.22 7.67 -18.71
C VAL A 21 3.24 6.61 -19.23
N ALA A 22 3.01 5.54 -18.47
CA ALA A 22 2.07 4.49 -18.86
C ALA A 22 0.64 5.03 -19.04
N CYS A 23 0.17 5.87 -18.11
CA CYS A 23 -1.13 6.53 -18.22
C CYS A 23 -1.23 7.44 -19.45
N VAL A 24 -0.17 8.21 -19.77
CA VAL A 24 -0.14 9.08 -20.95
C VAL A 24 -0.17 8.24 -22.23
N VAL A 25 0.62 7.17 -22.32
CA VAL A 25 0.63 6.28 -23.48
C VAL A 25 -0.74 5.64 -23.70
N ILE A 26 -1.36 5.10 -22.64
CA ILE A 26 -2.71 4.52 -22.74
C ILE A 26 -3.73 5.62 -23.12
N GLY A 27 -3.62 6.83 -22.56
CA GLY A 27 -4.48 7.96 -22.92
C GLY A 27 -4.40 8.33 -24.41
N ILE A 28 -3.19 8.41 -24.97
CA ILE A 28 -2.97 8.69 -26.40
C ILE A 28 -3.58 7.58 -27.27
N LEU A 29 -3.37 6.31 -26.90
CA LEU A 29 -3.90 5.16 -27.63
C LEU A 29 -5.43 5.05 -27.59
N THR A 30 -6.05 5.63 -26.56
CA THR A 30 -7.51 5.57 -26.35
C THR A 30 -8.24 6.83 -26.79
N GLY A 31 -7.51 7.86 -27.24
CA GLY A 31 -8.06 9.10 -27.78
C GLY A 31 -8.29 9.22 -29.29
N PRO A 32 -8.05 8.23 -30.18
CA PRO A 32 -8.28 8.46 -31.61
C PRO A 32 -9.78 8.55 -31.91
N GLU A 33 -10.21 9.69 -32.45
CA GLU A 33 -11.55 9.83 -33.01
C GLU A 33 -11.59 9.18 -34.39
N VAL A 34 -12.44 8.17 -34.54
CA VAL A 34 -12.64 7.47 -35.80
C VAL A 34 -14.01 7.78 -36.37
N THR A 35 -14.06 8.14 -37.66
CA THR A 35 -15.30 8.39 -38.38
C THR A 35 -16.05 7.08 -38.61
N GLY A 36 -16.97 6.75 -37.70
CA GLY A 36 -17.89 5.61 -37.82
C GLY A 36 -18.26 5.04 -36.45
N ALA A 37 -19.57 4.92 -36.18
CA ALA A 37 -20.06 4.46 -34.87
C ALA A 37 -19.48 3.10 -34.45
N TRP A 38 -19.41 2.14 -35.38
CA TRP A 38 -18.85 0.80 -35.10
C TRP A 38 -17.33 0.80 -34.86
N ALA A 39 -16.58 1.60 -35.62
CA ALA A 39 -15.15 1.75 -35.40
C ALA A 39 -14.87 2.40 -34.04
N GLN A 40 -15.66 3.42 -33.68
CA GLN A 40 -15.60 4.08 -32.38
C GLN A 40 -15.83 3.04 -31.26
N VAL A 41 -16.92 2.25 -31.32
CA VAL A 41 -17.20 1.20 -30.32
C VAL A 41 -16.03 0.23 -30.14
N LEU A 42 -15.40 -0.23 -31.21
CA LEU A 42 -14.24 -1.13 -31.13
C LEU A 42 -13.04 -0.46 -30.44
N VAL A 43 -12.81 0.84 -30.68
CA VAL A 43 -11.78 1.62 -29.98
C VAL A 43 -12.10 1.72 -28.48
N TRP A 44 -13.35 1.98 -28.09
CA TRP A 44 -13.75 2.01 -26.67
C TRP A 44 -13.60 0.64 -25.98
N ILE A 45 -13.93 -0.46 -26.66
CA ILE A 45 -13.71 -1.81 -26.12
C ILE A 45 -12.21 -2.07 -25.96
N GLY A 46 -11.40 -1.74 -26.97
CA GLY A 46 -9.95 -1.86 -26.90
C GLY A 46 -9.35 -1.03 -25.75
N ALA A 47 -9.85 0.20 -25.55
CA ALA A 47 -9.50 1.07 -24.45
C ALA A 47 -9.83 0.45 -23.08
N ALA A 48 -11.05 -0.07 -22.92
CA ALA A 48 -11.49 -0.72 -21.70
C ALA A 48 -10.62 -1.95 -21.37
N MET A 49 -10.27 -2.75 -22.38
CA MET A 49 -9.36 -3.89 -22.23
C MET A 49 -7.94 -3.45 -21.83
N ALA A 50 -7.39 -2.42 -22.48
CA ALA A 50 -6.06 -1.89 -22.18
C ALA A 50 -5.98 -1.38 -20.73
N TRP A 51 -6.97 -0.60 -20.29
CA TRP A 51 -7.06 -0.14 -18.91
C TRP A 51 -7.23 -1.29 -17.91
N SER A 52 -8.07 -2.28 -18.24
CA SER A 52 -8.28 -3.45 -17.36
C SER A 52 -7.01 -4.29 -17.21
N ALA A 53 -6.27 -4.51 -18.30
CA ALA A 53 -4.98 -5.20 -18.28
C ALA A 53 -3.94 -4.42 -17.47
N PHE A 54 -3.85 -3.10 -17.65
CA PHE A 54 -2.96 -2.23 -16.89
C PHE A 54 -3.25 -2.26 -15.39
N LEU A 55 -4.51 -2.16 -14.98
CA LEU A 55 -4.91 -2.24 -13.58
C LEU A 55 -4.64 -3.62 -12.97
N THR A 56 -4.82 -4.68 -13.74
CA THR A 56 -4.52 -6.06 -13.30
C THR A 56 -3.02 -6.24 -13.11
N LEU A 57 -2.20 -5.73 -14.04
CA LEU A 57 -0.75 -5.75 -13.93
C LEU A 57 -0.27 -4.93 -12.73
N LEU A 58 -0.82 -3.73 -12.52
CA LEU A 58 -0.53 -2.90 -11.36
C LEU A 58 -0.85 -3.62 -10.05
N ARG A 59 -1.99 -4.30 -10.00
CA ARG A 59 -2.37 -5.12 -8.86
C ARG A 59 -1.35 -6.24 -8.65
N ALA A 60 -0.94 -6.95 -9.69
CA ALA A 60 0.05 -8.02 -9.59
C ALA A 60 1.38 -7.47 -9.04
N VAL A 61 1.94 -6.43 -9.66
CA VAL A 61 3.24 -5.85 -9.30
C VAL A 61 3.25 -5.22 -7.90
N THR A 62 2.10 -4.75 -7.40
CA THR A 62 1.98 -4.25 -6.01
C THR A 62 1.70 -5.35 -4.97
N TRP A 63 1.36 -6.57 -5.40
CA TRP A 63 1.11 -7.71 -4.50
C TRP A 63 2.38 -8.54 -4.27
N THR A 64 3.11 -8.90 -5.32
CA THR A 64 4.29 -9.80 -5.24
C THR A 64 5.39 -9.33 -4.27
N PRO A 65 5.88 -8.07 -4.33
CA PRO A 65 6.93 -7.61 -3.42
C PRO A 65 6.43 -7.49 -1.97
N TRP A 66 5.13 -7.25 -1.75
CA TRP A 66 4.57 -7.26 -0.40
C TRP A 66 4.60 -8.66 0.20
N THR A 67 4.25 -9.71 -0.57
CA THR A 67 4.30 -11.09 -0.07
C THR A 67 5.71 -11.55 0.27
N ASP A 68 6.71 -11.13 -0.50
CA ASP A 68 8.11 -11.50 -0.25
C ASP A 68 8.71 -10.76 0.96
N ILE A 69 8.40 -9.47 1.13
CA ILE A 69 8.83 -8.70 2.31
C ILE A 69 8.20 -9.25 3.60
N ASN A 70 6.93 -9.68 3.57
CA ASN A 70 6.28 -10.24 4.76
C ASN A 70 6.68 -11.69 5.05
N ARG A 71 7.16 -12.45 4.05
CA ARG A 71 7.72 -13.79 4.30
C ARG A 71 8.95 -13.77 5.19
N GLY A 72 9.73 -12.69 5.16
CA GLY A 72 10.90 -12.50 6.02
C GLY A 72 10.62 -11.79 7.35
N TYR A 73 9.37 -11.35 7.58
CA TYR A 73 9.00 -10.63 8.80
C TYR A 73 8.55 -11.63 9.88
N GLU A 74 9.49 -12.10 10.71
CA GLU A 74 9.12 -12.66 12.02
C GLU A 74 8.61 -11.49 12.87
N PRO A 75 7.35 -11.53 13.38
CA PRO A 75 6.91 -10.52 14.34
C PRO A 75 7.86 -10.56 15.54
N PRO A 76 8.23 -9.41 16.13
CA PRO A 76 9.06 -9.39 17.33
C PRO A 76 8.39 -10.28 18.37
N ARG A 77 9.07 -11.37 18.76
CA ARG A 77 8.61 -12.23 19.85
C ARG A 77 8.49 -11.32 21.06
N MET A 78 7.26 -11.08 21.52
CA MET A 78 7.08 -10.43 22.80
C MET A 78 7.79 -11.31 23.83
N PRO A 79 8.62 -10.74 24.73
CA PRO A 79 9.18 -11.51 25.84
C PRO A 79 8.01 -12.22 26.51
N GLU A 80 8.06 -13.56 26.61
CA GLU A 80 7.12 -14.30 27.44
C GLU A 80 7.20 -13.67 28.83
N MET A 81 6.14 -12.97 29.25
CA MET A 81 6.05 -12.53 30.63
C MET A 81 6.09 -13.80 31.46
N PRO A 82 7.04 -13.93 32.41
CA PRO A 82 7.06 -15.09 33.29
C PRO A 82 5.69 -15.22 33.96
N PRO A 83 5.17 -16.45 34.15
CA PRO A 83 3.90 -16.66 34.84
C PRO A 83 3.96 -15.91 36.17
N GLY A 84 3.02 -14.98 36.34
CA GLY A 84 3.04 -14.02 37.43
C GLY A 84 2.81 -14.70 38.76
N ASP A 85 3.90 -15.03 39.46
CA ASP A 85 3.92 -15.44 40.86
C ASP A 85 5.04 -14.71 41.63
N GLU A 86 5.38 -13.48 41.23
CA GLU A 86 6.21 -12.61 42.08
C GLU A 86 5.37 -11.44 42.61
N PRO A 87 5.12 -11.36 43.93
CA PRO A 87 4.52 -10.18 44.51
C PRO A 87 5.46 -9.00 44.28
N LEU A 88 4.96 -7.99 43.55
CA LEU A 88 5.67 -6.72 43.35
C LEU A 88 6.13 -6.18 44.72
N PRO A 89 7.42 -5.85 44.90
CA PRO A 89 7.87 -5.18 46.13
C PRO A 89 7.12 -3.86 46.26
N SER A 90 6.46 -3.67 47.40
CA SER A 90 5.59 -2.54 47.76
C SER A 90 6.28 -1.17 47.83
N ASN A 91 7.49 -1.03 47.27
CA ASN A 91 8.33 0.15 47.40
C ASN A 91 8.76 0.76 46.06
N VAL A 92 7.96 0.58 45.00
CA VAL A 92 8.07 1.42 43.80
C VAL A 92 7.41 2.77 44.10
N THR A 93 8.21 3.65 44.69
CA THR A 93 8.00 5.09 44.67
C THR A 93 7.80 5.49 43.20
N ARG A 94 6.57 5.83 42.77
CA ARG A 94 6.29 6.34 41.42
C ARG A 94 7.09 7.64 41.20
N PRO A 95 8.12 7.69 40.35
CA PRO A 95 8.69 8.96 39.92
C PRO A 95 7.80 9.47 38.78
N GLY A 96 7.02 10.54 39.02
CA GLY A 96 6.39 11.26 37.91
C GLY A 96 4.94 11.72 38.06
N ALA A 97 4.38 11.86 39.27
CA ALA A 97 3.09 12.53 39.47
C ALA A 97 3.20 14.07 39.46
N TRP A 98 3.81 14.66 38.41
CA TRP A 98 4.05 16.11 38.32
C TRP A 98 3.58 16.78 37.02
N TRP A 99 2.83 16.10 36.17
CA TRP A 99 2.31 16.72 34.95
C TRP A 99 0.83 16.43 34.73
N GLY A 100 0.01 17.48 34.92
CA GLY A 100 -1.23 17.68 34.16
C GLY A 100 -2.50 17.76 34.99
N GLY A 101 -2.85 18.95 35.50
CA GLY A 101 -4.17 19.19 36.07
C GLY A 101 -4.40 20.58 36.66
N HIS A 102 -4.20 21.64 35.87
CA HIS A 102 -4.91 22.93 36.02
C HIS A 102 -5.86 23.06 34.82
N PRO A 103 -6.97 23.81 34.87
CA PRO A 103 -7.27 24.96 35.74
C PRO A 103 -7.90 24.63 37.09
#